data_AF-A0A933D6P5-F1
#
_entry.id   AF-A0A933D6P5-F1
#
_cell.length_a   1.000
_cell.length_b   1.000
_cell.length_c   1.000
_cell.angle_alpha   90.00
_cell.angle_beta   90.00
_cell.angle_gamma   90.00
#
_symmetry.space_group_name_H-M   'P 1'
#
loop_
_entity.id
_entity.type
_entity.pdbx_description
1 polymer ?
#
loop_
_entity_poly.entity_id
_entity_poly.type
_entity_poly.pdbx_seq_one_letter_code
_entity_poly.pdbx_strand_id
1 'polypeptide(L)'
;MIDRTKFKHRAQIKVRNYEIDSQGIVHNANFLLYFEVGRVAYAENLGIKVDINTNQHESRVVVVRNEIDYRSPARFGEVIDIYTRISFIRNTSFAFEAFLQEHDSKRLIAENVSIHVWLDQHLHQPRPVPDDFRNLVQKYEGDNVLITWPSYNA
;
A
#
# COMPACT_ATOMS: atom_id res chain seq x y z
N MET A 1 13.16 9.51 -5.64
CA MET A 1 12.83 8.36 -6.51
C MET A 1 12.87 7.10 -5.65
N ILE A 2 11.88 6.23 -5.82
CA ILE A 2 11.76 5.00 -5.04
C ILE A 2 12.83 3.99 -5.51
N ASP A 3 13.54 3.37 -4.56
CA ASP A 3 14.49 2.29 -4.87
C ASP A 3 13.73 0.98 -5.15
N ARG A 4 13.61 0.67 -6.45
CA ARG A 4 12.80 -0.47 -6.93
C ARG A 4 13.39 -1.83 -6.57
N THR A 5 14.68 -1.90 -6.22
CA THR A 5 15.33 -3.17 -5.84
C THR A 5 14.78 -3.74 -4.53
N LYS A 6 14.11 -2.91 -3.72
CA LYS A 6 13.54 -3.28 -2.42
C LYS A 6 12.16 -3.95 -2.51
N PHE A 7 11.55 -4.01 -3.69
CA PHE A 7 10.17 -4.50 -3.85
C PHE A 7 10.14 -5.99 -4.14
N LYS A 8 9.54 -6.77 -3.23
CA LYS A 8 9.38 -8.22 -3.35
C LYS A 8 7.98 -8.64 -3.77
N HIS A 9 6.96 -7.85 -3.40
CA HIS A 9 5.56 -8.13 -3.68
C HIS A 9 5.12 -7.46 -4.98
N ARG A 10 4.32 -8.20 -5.76
CA ARG A 10 3.71 -7.74 -7.01
C ARG A 10 2.28 -8.25 -7.11
N ALA A 11 1.35 -7.35 -7.41
CA ALA A 11 0.00 -7.66 -7.89
C ALA A 11 -0.17 -7.17 -9.33
N GLN A 12 -1.30 -7.53 -9.97
CA GLN A 12 -1.61 -7.10 -11.34
C GLN A 12 -3.05 -6.62 -11.45
N ILE A 13 -3.27 -5.63 -12.31
CA ILE A 13 -4.61 -5.18 -12.69
C ILE A 13 -4.66 -4.89 -14.20
N LYS A 14 -5.81 -5.15 -14.82
CA LYS A 14 -6.07 -4.75 -16.20
C LYS A 14 -6.93 -3.49 -16.20
N VAL A 15 -6.52 -2.47 -16.96
CA VAL A 15 -7.26 -1.21 -17.07
C VAL A 15 -8.60 -1.44 -17.76
N ARG A 16 -9.68 -0.97 -17.13
CA ARG A 16 -11.06 -1.17 -17.57
C ARG A 16 -11.59 0.08 -18.28
N ASN A 17 -12.60 -0.09 -19.13
CA ASN A 17 -13.13 1.00 -19.95
C ASN A 17 -13.73 2.16 -19.12
N TYR A 18 -14.41 1.87 -18.02
CA TYR A 18 -15.02 2.89 -17.16
C TYR A 18 -14.02 3.69 -16.32
N GLU A 19 -12.73 3.33 -16.35
CA GLU A 19 -11.66 4.01 -15.63
C GLU A 19 -11.02 5.15 -16.47
N ILE A 20 -11.39 5.25 -17.74
CA ILE A 20 -10.86 6.20 -18.72
C ILE A 20 -11.69 7.50 -18.70
N ASP A 21 -11.01 8.64 -18.68
CA ASP A 21 -11.64 9.96 -18.74
C ASP A 21 -11.64 10.58 -20.15
N SER A 22 -12.11 11.82 -20.25
CA SER A 22 -12.18 12.57 -21.51
C SER A 22 -10.83 12.78 -22.20
N GLN A 23 -9.72 12.60 -21.49
CA GLN A 23 -8.37 12.71 -22.04
C GLN A 23 -7.89 11.39 -22.69
N GLY A 24 -8.71 10.33 -22.66
CA GLY A 24 -8.40 9.04 -23.27
C GLY A 24 -7.38 8.21 -22.48
N ILE A 25 -7.18 8.54 -21.20
CA ILE A 25 -6.28 7.85 -20.28
C ILE A 25 -7.01 7.58 -18.95
N VAL A 26 -6.40 6.77 -18.09
CA VAL A 26 -6.97 6.51 -16.75
C VAL A 26 -7.09 7.82 -15.96
N HIS A 27 -8.28 8.08 -15.42
CA HIS A 27 -8.52 9.22 -14.54
C HIS A 27 -7.62 9.17 -13.31
N ASN A 28 -7.02 10.30 -12.92
CA ASN A 28 -6.03 10.36 -11.84
C ASN A 28 -6.51 9.72 -10.52
N ALA A 29 -7.77 9.90 -10.13
CA ALA A 29 -8.33 9.34 -8.91
C ALA A 29 -8.33 7.80 -8.88
N ASN A 30 -8.42 7.13 -10.03
CA ASN A 30 -8.43 5.67 -10.10
C ASN A 30 -7.09 5.06 -9.67
N PHE A 31 -6.00 5.82 -9.71
CA PHE A 31 -4.70 5.35 -9.22
C PHE A 31 -4.72 5.04 -7.72
N LEU A 32 -5.52 5.76 -6.92
CA LEU A 32 -5.70 5.44 -5.49
C LEU A 32 -6.23 4.02 -5.30
N LEU A 33 -7.17 3.60 -6.17
CA LEU A 33 -7.74 2.24 -6.17
C LEU A 33 -6.70 1.21 -6.62
N TYR A 34 -5.88 1.53 -7.62
CA TYR A 34 -4.81 0.62 -8.06
C TYR A 34 -3.78 0.39 -6.94
N PHE A 35 -3.36 1.44 -6.24
CA PHE A 35 -2.48 1.29 -5.08
C PHE A 35 -3.15 0.55 -3.92
N GLU A 36 -4.47 0.68 -3.74
CA GLU A 36 -5.21 -0.10 -2.76
C GLU A 36 -5.23 -1.60 -3.08
N VAL A 37 -5.45 -1.97 -4.34
CA VAL A 37 -5.32 -3.36 -4.80
C VAL A 37 -3.95 -3.94 -4.43
N GLY A 38 -2.88 -3.16 -4.65
CA GLY A 38 -1.53 -3.55 -4.24
C GLY A 38 -1.38 -3.74 -2.72
N ARG A 39 -1.95 -2.85 -1.91
CA ARG A 39 -1.92 -2.95 -0.43
C ARG A 39 -2.69 -4.14 0.11
N VAL A 40 -3.88 -4.41 -0.42
CA VAL A 40 -4.71 -5.56 -0.03
C VAL A 40 -3.99 -6.87 -0.40
N ALA A 41 -3.51 -6.99 -1.64
CA ALA A 41 -2.74 -8.15 -2.07
C ALA A 41 -1.46 -8.35 -1.24
N TYR A 42 -0.77 -7.26 -0.86
CA TYR A 42 0.38 -7.33 0.03
C TYR A 42 0.00 -7.90 1.41
N ALA A 43 -1.10 -7.43 2.00
CA ALA A 43 -1.58 -7.93 3.28
C ALA A 43 -1.94 -9.43 3.21
N GLU A 44 -2.65 -9.85 2.16
CA GLU A 44 -2.98 -11.26 1.90
C GLU A 44 -1.72 -12.13 1.75
N ASN A 45 -0.69 -11.61 1.05
CA ASN A 45 0.60 -12.28 0.90
C ASN A 45 1.33 -12.46 2.26
N LEU A 46 1.08 -11.60 3.25
CA LEU A 46 1.56 -11.78 4.63
C LEU A 46 0.67 -12.71 5.47
N GLY A 47 -0.40 -13.28 4.90
CA GLY A 47 -1.38 -14.09 5.62
C GLY A 47 -2.37 -13.27 6.44
N ILE A 48 -2.42 -11.95 6.25
CA ILE A 48 -3.37 -11.07 6.93
C ILE A 48 -4.68 -11.10 6.16
N LYS A 49 -5.75 -11.57 6.83
CA LYS A 49 -7.10 -11.51 6.27
C LYS A 49 -7.62 -10.08 6.36
N VAL A 50 -7.89 -9.46 5.22
CA VAL A 50 -8.63 -8.20 5.16
C VAL A 50 -10.12 -8.53 5.30
N ASP A 51 -10.61 -8.56 6.53
CA ASP A 51 -12.02 -8.79 6.80
C ASP A 51 -12.81 -7.48 6.69
N ILE A 52 -13.68 -7.40 5.69
CA ILE A 52 -14.55 -6.24 5.44
C ILE A 52 -15.80 -6.24 6.35
N ASN A 53 -16.09 -7.33 7.05
CA ASN A 53 -17.34 -7.54 7.78
C ASN A 53 -17.20 -7.37 9.30
N THR A 54 -16.02 -7.08 9.84
CA THR A 54 -15.81 -7.11 11.29
C THR A 54 -15.83 -5.74 11.93
N ASN A 55 -17.01 -5.38 12.43
CA ASN A 55 -17.14 -4.70 13.73
C ASN A 55 -16.52 -5.51 14.91
N GLN A 56 -15.80 -6.61 14.64
CA GLN A 56 -15.23 -7.53 15.64
C GLN A 56 -13.71 -7.44 15.79
N HIS A 57 -12.99 -6.69 14.95
CA HIS A 57 -11.59 -6.39 15.23
C HIS A 57 -11.51 -5.13 16.08
N GLU A 58 -10.77 -5.18 17.20
CA GLU A 58 -10.57 -4.05 18.12
C GLU A 58 -9.81 -2.87 17.46
N SER A 59 -9.47 -2.96 16.18
CA SER A 59 -8.66 -1.96 15.51
C SER A 59 -8.91 -1.82 14.02
N ARG A 60 -8.72 -0.59 13.52
CA ARG A 60 -8.88 -0.20 12.12
C ARG A 60 -7.61 0.48 11.61
N VAL A 61 -7.30 0.32 10.33
CA VAL A 61 -6.23 1.06 9.67
C VAL A 61 -6.86 2.15 8.82
N VAL A 62 -6.39 3.40 8.98
CA VAL A 62 -6.86 4.53 8.17
C VAL A 62 -5.72 5.19 7.44
N VAL A 63 -6.00 5.66 6.23
CA VAL A 63 -5.05 6.44 5.44
C VAL A 63 -5.10 7.91 5.88
N VAL A 64 -3.97 8.47 6.28
CA VAL A 64 -3.87 9.89 6.69
C VAL A 64 -3.09 10.76 5.71
N ARG A 65 -2.35 10.15 4.78
CA ARG A 65 -1.67 10.84 3.68
C ARG A 65 -1.55 9.92 2.48
N ASN A 66 -1.74 10.49 1.30
CA ASN A 66 -1.44 9.87 0.01
C ASN A 66 -0.70 10.90 -0.86
N GLU A 67 0.40 10.48 -1.46
CA GLU A 67 1.17 11.27 -2.41
C GLU A 67 1.41 10.41 -3.65
N ILE A 68 1.10 10.94 -4.84
CA ILE A 68 1.24 10.21 -6.10
C ILE A 68 1.98 11.09 -7.10
N ASP A 69 3.07 10.57 -7.63
CA ASP A 69 3.75 11.13 -8.79
C ASP A 69 3.28 10.38 -10.05
N TYR A 70 2.59 11.08 -10.95
CA TYR A 70 2.19 10.54 -12.26
C TYR A 70 3.33 10.73 -13.26
N ARG A 71 3.81 9.63 -13.85
CA ARG A 71 5.02 9.59 -14.69
C ARG A 71 4.71 9.36 -16.16
N SER A 72 3.73 8.51 -16.44
CA SER A 72 3.20 8.29 -17.79
C SER A 72 1.73 7.83 -17.73
N PRO A 73 0.95 8.02 -18.80
CA PRO A 73 -0.44 7.60 -18.80
C PRO A 73 -0.59 6.07 -18.81
N ALA A 74 -1.63 5.59 -18.13
CA ALA A 74 -2.19 4.26 -18.32
C ALA A 74 -3.36 4.33 -19.32
N ARG A 75 -3.49 3.32 -20.18
CA ARG A 75 -4.49 3.26 -21.25
C ARG A 75 -5.37 2.04 -21.15
N PHE A 76 -6.54 2.12 -21.77
CA PHE A 76 -7.49 1.02 -21.84
C PHE A 76 -6.83 -0.28 -22.32
N GLY A 77 -7.10 -1.37 -21.59
CA GLY A 77 -6.61 -2.70 -21.94
C GLY A 77 -5.18 -3.02 -21.51
N GLU A 78 -4.38 -2.03 -21.08
CA GLU A 78 -3.05 -2.26 -20.54
C GLU A 78 -3.13 -3.12 -19.26
N VAL A 79 -2.13 -3.98 -19.06
CA VAL A 79 -1.92 -4.71 -17.81
C VAL A 79 -0.86 -3.95 -17.02
N ILE A 80 -1.17 -3.63 -15.76
CA ILE A 80 -0.32 -2.87 -14.87
C ILE A 80 0.18 -3.80 -13.76
N ASP A 81 1.50 -3.89 -13.62
CA ASP A 81 2.13 -4.47 -12.45
C ASP A 81 2.14 -3.44 -11.31
N ILE A 82 1.66 -3.84 -10.14
CA ILE A 82 1.58 -3.03 -8.93
C ILE A 82 2.60 -3.58 -7.93
N TYR A 83 3.69 -2.84 -7.71
CA TYR A 83 4.69 -3.19 -6.71
C TYR A 83 4.36 -2.47 -5.41
N THR A 84 4.42 -3.17 -4.29
CA THR A 84 4.03 -2.62 -2.99
C THR A 84 4.94 -3.14 -1.91
N ARG A 85 5.29 -2.30 -0.95
CA ARG A 85 6.08 -2.66 0.23
C ARG A 85 5.74 -1.76 1.41
N ILE A 86 6.11 -2.17 2.61
CA ILE A 86 6.12 -1.29 3.78
C ILE A 86 7.55 -0.77 3.99
N SER A 87 7.73 0.55 3.93
CA SER A 87 9.05 1.17 4.06
C SER A 87 9.46 1.47 5.49
N PHE A 88 8.49 1.81 6.35
CA PHE A 88 8.72 1.96 7.78
C PHE A 88 7.47 1.66 8.62
N ILE A 89 7.71 1.33 9.89
CA ILE A 89 6.71 1.28 10.96
C ILE A 89 7.21 2.11 12.14
N ARG A 90 6.45 3.14 12.54
CA ARG A 90 6.66 3.98 13.73
C ARG A 90 5.82 3.46 14.90
N ASN A 91 5.56 4.27 15.93
CA ASN A 91 4.72 3.86 17.07
C ASN A 91 3.28 3.52 16.63
N THR A 92 2.53 4.48 16.09
CA THR A 92 1.11 4.34 15.75
C THR A 92 0.84 4.31 14.24
N SER A 93 1.88 4.48 13.42
CA SER A 93 1.75 4.65 11.97
C SER A 93 2.79 3.88 11.19
N PHE A 94 2.52 3.65 9.91
CA PHE A 94 3.42 2.99 8.98
C PHE A 94 3.22 3.54 7.56
N ALA A 95 4.18 3.30 6.68
CA ALA A 95 4.14 3.78 5.31
C ALA A 95 4.19 2.64 4.31
N PHE A 96 3.29 2.70 3.33
CA PHE A 96 3.47 1.96 2.09
C PHE A 96 4.20 2.81 1.07
N GLU A 97 5.14 2.19 0.37
CA GLU A 97 5.66 2.66 -0.91
C GLU A 97 5.12 1.74 -2.01
N ALA A 98 4.80 2.33 -3.16
CA ALA A 98 4.35 1.59 -4.31
C ALA A 98 4.77 2.25 -5.62
N PHE A 99 4.88 1.46 -6.67
CA PHE A 99 4.97 1.98 -8.03
C PHE A 99 4.22 1.09 -9.00
N LEU A 100 3.78 1.72 -10.10
CA LEU A 100 3.06 1.09 -11.19
C LEU A 100 3.93 1.08 -12.43
N GLN A 101 3.96 -0.05 -13.13
CA GLN A 101 4.55 -0.14 -14.45
C GLN A 101 3.65 -0.92 -15.39
N GLU A 102 3.69 -0.58 -16.67
CA GLU A 102 3.05 -1.40 -17.71
C GLU A 102 3.78 -2.75 -17.80
N HIS A 103 3.04 -3.84 -17.92
CA HIS A 103 3.53 -5.20 -17.75
C HIS A 103 4.61 -5.57 -18.77
N ASP A 104 4.44 -5.27 -20.05
CA ASP A 104 5.36 -5.73 -21.09
C ASP A 104 6.52 -4.75 -21.27
N SER A 105 6.21 -3.47 -21.47
CA SER A 105 7.18 -2.40 -21.74
C SER A 105 7.97 -1.95 -20.53
N LYS A 106 7.53 -2.31 -19.30
CA LYS A 106 8.11 -1.85 -18.02
C LYS A 106 8.14 -0.32 -17.88
N ARG A 107 7.32 0.37 -18.67
CA ARG A 107 7.16 1.82 -18.61
C ARG A 107 6.60 2.21 -17.25
N LEU A 108 7.29 3.10 -16.55
CA LEU A 108 6.83 3.62 -15.26
C LEU A 108 5.58 4.48 -15.46
N ILE A 109 4.51 4.16 -14.75
CA ILE A 109 3.23 4.86 -14.85
C ILE A 109 3.06 5.83 -13.67
N ALA A 110 3.26 5.37 -12.44
CA ALA A 110 3.12 6.20 -11.25
C ALA A 110 3.94 5.67 -10.07
N GLU A 111 4.26 6.55 -9.12
CA GLU A 111 4.86 6.22 -7.82
C GLU A 111 3.95 6.73 -6.71
N ASN A 112 3.88 6.04 -5.57
CA ASN A 112 3.03 6.40 -4.44
C ASN A 112 3.74 6.20 -3.10
N VAL A 113 3.50 7.13 -2.19
CA VAL A 113 3.73 6.96 -0.76
C VAL A 113 2.42 7.22 -0.03
N SER A 114 2.02 6.29 0.84
CA SER A 114 0.84 6.46 1.68
C SER A 114 1.15 6.19 3.14
N ILE A 115 0.66 7.06 4.03
CA ILE A 115 0.83 6.92 5.48
C ILE A 115 -0.48 6.43 6.08
N HIS A 116 -0.36 5.38 6.88
CA HIS A 116 -1.46 4.69 7.52
C HIS A 116 -1.30 4.77 9.04
N VAL A 117 -2.40 4.97 9.74
CA VAL A 117 -2.45 5.02 11.20
C VAL A 117 -3.29 3.85 11.71
N TRP A 118 -2.79 3.17 12.72
CA TRP A 118 -3.52 2.14 13.44
C TRP A 118 -4.39 2.79 14.49
N LEU A 119 -5.71 2.61 14.39
CA LEU A 119 -6.70 3.16 15.32
C LEU A 119 -7.29 2.06 16.19
N ASP A 120 -7.61 2.43 17.43
CA ASP A 120 -8.60 1.74 18.24
C ASP A 120 -9.99 1.93 17.62
N GLN A 121 -10.73 0.84 17.42
CA GLN A 121 -12.02 0.88 16.74
C GLN A 121 -13.10 1.61 17.54
N HIS A 122 -13.06 1.53 18.87
CA HIS A 122 -14.10 2.09 19.74
C HIS A 122 -13.84 3.56 20.07
N LEU A 123 -12.57 3.90 20.28
CA LEU A 123 -12.16 5.24 20.69
C LEU A 123 -11.84 6.16 19.51
N HIS A 124 -11.65 5.61 18.30
CA HIS A 124 -11.16 6.34 17.12
C HIS A 124 -9.83 7.08 17.36
N GLN A 125 -9.02 6.57 18.30
CA GLN A 125 -7.73 7.16 18.67
C GLN A 125 -6.57 6.32 18.13
N PRO A 126 -5.42 6.93 17.79
CA PRO A 126 -4.22 6.21 17.42
C PRO A 126 -3.77 5.26 18.53
N ARG A 127 -3.51 4.00 18.18
CA ARG A 127 -2.91 3.00 19.08
C ARG A 127 -1.61 2.47 18.48
N PRO A 128 -0.71 1.89 19.29
CA PRO A 128 0.51 1.29 18.75
C PRO A 128 0.21 0.24 17.68
N VAL A 129 1.03 0.22 16.63
CA VAL A 129 0.99 -0.86 15.63
C VAL A 129 1.31 -2.18 16.35
N PRO A 130 0.47 -3.22 16.25
CA PRO A 130 0.66 -4.49 16.95
C PRO A 130 1.98 -5.17 16.63
N ASP A 131 2.57 -5.82 17.63
CA ASP A 131 3.86 -6.51 17.49
C ASP A 131 3.81 -7.66 16.48
N ASP A 132 2.71 -8.39 16.41
CA ASP A 132 2.52 -9.45 15.41
C ASP A 132 2.59 -8.91 13.97
N PHE A 133 2.01 -7.73 13.72
CA PHE A 133 2.11 -7.08 12.42
C PHE A 133 3.54 -6.63 12.14
N ARG A 134 4.23 -6.04 13.13
CA ARG A 134 5.65 -5.65 12.99
C ARG A 134 6.52 -6.86 12.67
N ASN A 135 6.31 -7.98 13.36
CA ASN A 135 7.04 -9.22 13.17
C ASN A 135 6.81 -9.81 11.77
N LEU A 136 5.56 -9.84 11.30
CA LEU A 136 5.23 -10.28 9.94
C LEU A 136 5.93 -9.43 8.88
N VAL A 137 5.88 -8.10 9.02
CA VAL A 137 6.53 -7.17 8.10
C VAL A 137 8.05 -7.30 8.15
N GLN A 138 8.65 -7.35 9.35
CA GLN A 138 10.10 -7.53 9.53
C GLN A 138 10.59 -8.82 8.88
N LYS A 139 9.84 -9.91 9.05
CA LYS A 139 10.16 -11.21 8.45
C LYS A 139 10.12 -11.17 6.92
N TYR A 140 9.15 -10.46 6.34
CA TYR A 140 9.00 -10.36 4.89
C TYR A 140 9.98 -9.37 4.24
N GLU A 141 10.09 -8.17 4.78
CA GLU A 141 10.90 -7.08 4.22
C GLU A 141 12.40 -7.26 4.53
N GLY A 142 12.75 -7.80 5.71
CA GLY A 142 14.14 -7.90 6.18
C GLY A 142 14.73 -6.52 6.45
N ASP A 143 15.97 -6.29 6.04
CA ASP A 143 16.67 -5.00 6.25
C ASP A 143 16.11 -3.83 5.43
N ASN A 144 15.14 -4.10 4.55
CA ASN A 144 14.53 -3.05 3.74
C ASN A 144 13.50 -2.20 4.52
N VAL A 145 12.99 -2.67 5.66
CA VAL A 145 12.02 -1.93 6.49
C VAL A 145 12.67 -1.32 7.73
N LEU A 146 12.32 -0.07 8.05
CA LEU A 146 12.70 0.57 9.29
C LEU A 146 11.59 0.42 10.34
N ILE A 147 11.84 -0.28 11.44
CA ILE A 147 10.84 -0.48 12.51
C ILE A 147 11.29 0.19 13.81
N THR A 148 10.46 1.09 14.32
CA THR A 148 10.58 1.67 15.67
C THR A 148 9.69 0.89 16.63
N TRP A 149 10.30 0.10 17.52
CA TRP A 149 9.59 -0.62 18.58
C TRP A 149 9.22 0.32 19.72
N PRO A 150 8.05 0.15 20.37
CA PRO A 150 7.72 0.92 21.55
C PRO A 150 8.76 0.64 22.64
N SER A 151 9.32 1.71 23.22
CA SER A 151 10.06 1.60 24.47
C SER A 151 9.04 1.31 25.57
N TYR A 152 8.87 0.05 25.95
CA TYR A 152 8.24 -0.26 27.22
C TYR A 152 9.21 0.19 28.30
N ASN A 153 8.96 1.36 28.89
CA ASN A 153 9.65 1.72 30.12
C ASN A 153 9.33 0.62 31.14
N ALA A 154 10.36 -0.11 31.55
CA ALA A 154 10.32 -1.06 32.65
C ALA A 154 10.05 -0.34 33.98
#